data_AF-R7ZBS9-F1
#
_entry.id   AF-R7ZBS9-F1
#
_cell.length_a   1.000
_cell.length_b   1.000
_cell.length_c   1.000
_cell.angle_alpha   90.00
_cell.angle_beta   90.00
_cell.angle_gamma   90.00
#
_symmetry.space_group_name_H-M   'P 1'
#
loop_
_entity.id
_entity.type
_entity.pdbx_description
1 polymer ?
#
loop_
_entity_poly.entity_id
_entity_poly.type
_entity_poly.pdbx_seq_one_letter_code
_entity_poly.pdbx_strand_id
1 'polypeptide(L)'
;MNTNIIENKKGFSPVSEFIKSIVRVTKEFEEQSNIVYRGEGENHKLTACQPNLFRQYDLRTSHNIELNILDSMKSKGLVETNSYFEMAIEAQHGGFPSRLLDVTYNALVALFFAVTPHYNKNIDEDDNKDGLVYIFNIPKMYSPASNDIHDLYKDLLNDNSPLRKEEVFATSHRLLDHASKNQRIIAQQGAFILFYGNSFYPLPHHLRKEITIKAGAKSRIREELTSLFGIHTGSMYPELPNNVSDILSKIDKISKLTFTHTNEILICIENLKSANLSTLNNFTKKHEEYKDYIEKIKKFDEIFEDNILFKELFEEFLDRQYKLVDFDNLKQYISNYNIFLLNFYDYTNNRYFIEAVNINEILIDMNLINNMEMKKNDNANY
;
A
#
# COMPACT_ATOMS: atom_id res chain seq x y z
N MET A 1 17.27 -2.34 -26.05
CA MET A 1 16.69 -1.38 -25.08
C MET A 1 17.63 -1.32 -23.90
N ASN A 2 18.02 -0.13 -23.43
CA ASN A 2 18.84 -0.03 -22.22
C ASN A 2 18.03 -0.60 -21.05
N THR A 3 18.47 -1.72 -20.53
CA THR A 3 17.61 -2.61 -19.74
C THR A 3 17.40 -2.13 -18.31
N ASN A 4 18.19 -1.17 -17.84
CA ASN A 4 18.11 -0.59 -16.48
C ASN A 4 17.42 0.78 -16.47
N ILE A 5 16.58 1.08 -17.47
CA ILE A 5 15.81 2.32 -17.57
C ILE A 5 14.32 1.98 -17.58
N ILE A 6 13.58 2.55 -16.64
CA ILE A 6 12.13 2.42 -16.52
C ILE A 6 11.47 3.68 -17.08
N GLU A 7 10.57 3.49 -18.04
CA GLU A 7 9.91 4.57 -18.77
C GLU A 7 8.41 4.32 -18.84
N ASN A 8 7.64 5.39 -19.03
CA ASN A 8 6.20 5.26 -19.24
C ASN A 8 5.92 4.82 -20.68
N LYS A 9 5.52 3.56 -20.85
CA LYS A 9 5.14 2.99 -22.15
C LYS A 9 3.64 2.66 -22.15
N LYS A 10 2.95 3.09 -23.20
CA LYS A 10 1.52 2.80 -23.39
C LYS A 10 1.30 1.29 -23.43
N GLY A 11 0.37 0.79 -22.63
CA GLY A 11 0.02 -0.63 -22.56
C GLY A 11 0.91 -1.49 -21.65
N PHE A 12 1.93 -0.93 -21.00
CA PHE A 12 2.81 -1.67 -20.08
C PHE A 12 2.88 -1.01 -18.71
N SER A 13 2.85 -1.79 -17.63
CA SER A 13 3.04 -1.29 -16.25
C SER A 13 4.52 -0.99 -16.00
N PRO A 14 4.93 0.26 -15.67
CA PRO A 14 6.29 0.57 -15.29
C PRO A 14 6.75 -0.16 -14.02
N VAL A 15 5.85 -0.45 -13.07
CA VAL A 15 6.22 -1.24 -11.87
C VAL A 15 6.54 -2.68 -12.24
N SER A 16 5.79 -3.29 -13.16
CA SER A 16 6.11 -4.63 -13.66
C SER A 16 7.48 -4.69 -14.33
N GLU A 17 7.82 -3.71 -15.17
CA GLU A 17 9.14 -3.61 -15.80
C GLU A 17 10.26 -3.36 -14.79
N PHE A 18 9.99 -2.59 -13.74
CA PHE A 18 10.90 -2.40 -12.62
C PHE A 18 11.20 -3.73 -11.90
N ILE A 19 10.17 -4.51 -11.55
CA ILE A 19 10.34 -5.81 -10.89
C ILE A 19 11.16 -6.77 -11.76
N LYS A 20 10.87 -6.84 -13.07
CA LYS A 20 11.66 -7.65 -14.02
C LYS A 20 13.12 -7.20 -14.06
N SER A 21 13.37 -5.89 -14.02
CA SER A 21 14.72 -5.33 -14.02
C SER A 21 15.46 -5.66 -12.73
N ILE A 22 14.82 -5.56 -11.57
CA ILE A 22 15.40 -5.96 -10.28
C ILE A 22 15.82 -7.43 -10.32
N VAL A 23 14.94 -8.34 -10.74
CA VAL A 23 15.24 -9.80 -10.82
C VAL A 23 16.43 -10.09 -11.74
N ARG A 24 16.63 -9.31 -12.80
CA ARG A 24 17.79 -9.46 -13.68
C ARG A 24 19.05 -8.90 -13.03
N VAL A 25 19.00 -7.67 -12.53
CA VAL A 25 20.18 -6.97 -11.99
C VAL A 25 20.74 -7.70 -10.76
N THR A 26 19.88 -8.26 -9.91
CA THR A 26 20.32 -9.03 -8.74
C THR A 26 21.02 -10.34 -9.10
N LYS A 27 20.79 -10.90 -10.30
CA LYS A 27 21.51 -12.06 -10.83
C LYS A 27 22.88 -11.73 -11.40
N GLU A 28 23.19 -10.46 -11.63
CA GLU A 28 24.51 -10.03 -12.12
C GLU A 28 25.57 -9.98 -11.02
N PHE A 29 25.18 -10.09 -9.74
CA PHE A 29 26.14 -10.19 -8.65
C PHE A 29 26.79 -11.58 -8.64
N GLU A 30 28.13 -11.62 -8.50
CA GLU A 30 28.92 -12.86 -8.50
C GLU A 30 28.51 -13.83 -7.40
N GLU A 31 28.26 -13.30 -6.19
CA GLU A 31 27.73 -14.04 -5.05
C GLU A 31 26.56 -13.27 -4.45
N GLN A 32 25.41 -13.91 -4.28
CA GLN A 32 24.26 -13.27 -3.65
C GLN A 32 24.40 -13.32 -2.13
N SER A 33 24.33 -12.16 -1.49
CA SER A 33 24.39 -11.99 -0.04
C SER A 33 23.19 -11.17 0.45
N ASN A 34 23.40 -10.17 1.31
CA ASN A 34 22.33 -9.31 1.81
C ASN A 34 22.04 -8.21 0.79
N ILE A 35 20.89 -8.31 0.11
CA ILE A 35 20.45 -7.32 -0.87
C ILE A 35 19.59 -6.27 -0.20
N VAL A 36 20.00 -5.00 -0.31
CA VAL A 36 19.26 -3.84 0.17
C VAL A 36 19.18 -2.78 -0.93
N TYR A 37 18.20 -1.89 -0.83
CA TYR A 37 17.85 -0.94 -1.87
C TYR A 37 17.80 0.48 -1.31
N ARG A 38 18.01 1.48 -2.17
CA ARG A 38 17.79 2.90 -1.83
C ARG A 38 17.21 3.63 -3.03
N GLY A 39 16.15 4.40 -2.80
CA GLY A 39 15.62 5.34 -3.78
C GLY A 39 16.20 6.73 -3.59
N GLU A 40 16.53 7.40 -4.69
CA GLU A 40 16.81 8.84 -4.71
C GLU A 40 15.94 9.49 -5.79
N GLY A 41 15.22 10.55 -5.42
CA GLY A 41 14.29 11.26 -6.31
C GLY A 41 14.98 11.98 -7.48
N GLU A 42 16.30 12.15 -7.43
CA GLU A 42 17.10 12.75 -8.49
C GLU A 42 18.48 12.09 -8.62
N ASN A 43 19.12 12.29 -9.77
CA ASN A 43 20.49 11.84 -10.01
C ASN A 43 21.53 12.79 -9.38
N HIS A 44 22.03 12.41 -8.20
CA HIS A 44 23.06 13.14 -7.47
C HIS A 44 24.50 12.89 -7.97
N LYS A 45 24.71 12.08 -9.02
CA LYS A 45 26.03 11.81 -9.61
C LYS A 45 27.06 11.37 -8.57
N LEU A 46 28.07 12.20 -8.30
CA LEU A 46 29.19 11.90 -7.39
C LEU A 46 28.76 11.86 -5.91
N THR A 47 27.64 12.48 -5.54
CA THR A 47 27.10 12.49 -4.18
C THR A 47 25.94 11.51 -3.98
N ALA A 48 25.72 10.61 -4.95
CA ALA A 48 24.75 9.52 -4.85
C ALA A 48 25.00 8.67 -3.60
N CYS A 49 23.95 8.37 -2.84
CA CYS A 49 24.02 7.55 -1.62
C CYS A 49 24.98 8.11 -0.56
N GLN A 50 25.20 9.42 -0.55
CA GLN A 50 25.97 10.10 0.50
C GLN A 50 25.10 10.35 1.74
N PRO A 51 25.53 9.95 2.97
CA PRO A 51 24.82 10.28 4.20
C PRO A 51 24.76 11.80 4.43
N ASN A 52 23.70 12.26 5.11
CA ASN A 52 23.43 13.69 5.29
C ASN A 52 24.53 14.43 6.04
N LEU A 53 25.23 13.77 6.98
CA LEU A 53 26.34 14.37 7.72
C LEU A 53 27.47 14.84 6.79
N PHE A 54 27.85 14.01 5.80
CA PHE A 54 28.89 14.36 4.82
C PHE A 54 28.39 15.37 3.77
N ARG A 55 27.07 15.52 3.59
CA ARG A 55 26.50 16.53 2.68
C ARG A 55 26.49 17.93 3.31
N GLN A 56 26.30 18.00 4.63
CA GLN A 56 26.10 19.26 5.33
C GLN A 56 27.38 19.82 5.97
N TYR A 57 28.36 18.97 6.29
CA TYR A 57 29.57 19.37 7.01
C TYR A 57 30.84 18.80 6.37
N ASP A 58 31.93 19.57 6.43
CA ASP A 58 33.28 19.06 6.20
C ASP A 58 33.85 18.53 7.52
N LEU A 59 33.72 17.21 7.73
CA LEU A 59 34.11 16.53 8.97
C LEU A 59 35.61 16.57 9.26
N ARG A 60 36.45 17.02 8.31
CA ARG A 60 37.88 17.24 8.54
C ARG A 60 38.15 18.53 9.31
N THR A 61 37.19 19.46 9.31
CA THR A 61 37.29 20.77 9.97
C THR A 61 36.26 20.94 11.09
N SER A 62 35.07 20.36 10.92
CA SER A 62 33.97 20.43 11.88
C SER A 62 34.12 19.40 13.01
N HIS A 63 34.97 19.72 13.98
CA HIS A 63 35.23 18.90 15.16
C HIS A 63 33.97 18.72 16.02
N ASN A 64 33.78 17.50 16.56
CA ASN A 64 32.69 17.09 17.46
C ASN A 64 31.27 17.37 16.94
N ILE A 65 31.08 17.66 15.65
CA ILE A 65 29.78 18.10 15.13
C ILE A 65 28.68 17.05 15.37
N GLU A 66 28.97 15.79 15.07
CA GLU A 66 28.03 14.69 15.26
C GLU A 66 27.73 14.44 16.73
N LEU A 67 28.76 14.43 17.59
CA LEU A 67 28.59 14.31 19.03
C LEU A 67 27.72 15.45 19.58
N ASN A 68 27.98 16.69 19.16
CA ASN A 68 27.22 17.86 19.58
C ASN A 68 25.76 17.81 19.13
N ILE A 69 25.47 17.31 17.91
CA ILE A 69 24.10 17.09 17.44
C ILE A 69 23.38 16.11 18.36
N LEU A 70 24.01 14.97 18.61
CA LEU A 70 23.48 13.89 19.44
C LEU A 70 23.24 14.33 20.90
N ASP A 71 24.23 14.96 21.53
CA ASP A 71 24.10 15.50 22.89
C ASP A 71 23.05 16.62 22.97
N SER A 72 22.89 17.42 21.92
CA SER A 72 21.84 18.44 21.85
C SER A 72 20.44 17.84 21.72
N MET A 73 20.28 16.75 20.97
CA MET A 73 19.01 16.02 20.91
C MET A 73 18.64 15.47 22.28
N LYS A 74 19.61 14.88 22.98
CA LYS A 74 19.43 14.34 24.32
C LYS A 74 19.09 15.41 25.35
N SER A 75 19.82 16.53 25.37
CA SER A 75 19.58 17.62 26.33
C SER A 75 18.21 18.29 26.14
N LYS A 76 17.67 18.24 24.92
CA LYS A 76 16.31 18.71 24.60
C LYS A 76 15.22 17.66 24.84
N GLY A 77 15.56 16.46 25.29
CA GLY A 77 14.60 15.38 25.54
C GLY A 77 13.96 14.82 24.28
N LEU A 78 14.62 14.94 23.11
CA LEU A 78 14.12 14.39 21.84
C LEU A 78 14.34 12.87 21.71
N VAL A 79 15.16 12.30 22.61
CA VAL A 79 15.52 10.89 22.65
C VAL A 79 15.59 10.44 24.11
N GLU A 80 15.07 9.24 24.40
CA GLU A 80 15.06 8.68 25.76
C GLU A 80 16.28 7.76 26.02
N THR A 81 16.95 7.29 24.97
CA THR A 81 18.07 6.36 25.08
C THR A 81 19.38 7.03 25.48
N ASN A 82 20.23 6.26 26.16
CA ASN A 82 21.60 6.66 26.49
C ASN A 82 22.63 6.15 25.46
N SER A 83 22.22 5.30 24.51
CA SER A 83 23.09 4.78 23.47
C SER A 83 23.22 5.81 22.34
N TYR A 84 24.43 6.29 22.10
CA TYR A 84 24.72 7.21 20.99
C TYR A 84 24.33 6.63 19.62
N PHE A 85 24.48 5.32 19.45
CA PHE A 85 24.11 4.66 18.20
C PHE A 85 22.59 4.65 18.00
N GLU A 86 21.81 4.36 19.05
CA GLU A 86 20.34 4.43 18.96
C GLU A 86 19.88 5.88 18.76
N MET A 87 20.53 6.84 19.41
CA MET A 87 20.25 8.27 19.18
C MET A 87 20.52 8.68 17.73
N ALA A 88 21.54 8.11 17.07
CA ALA A 88 21.83 8.39 15.66
C ALA A 88 20.79 7.82 14.70
N ILE A 89 20.21 6.66 15.04
CA ILE A 89 19.06 6.11 14.32
C ILE A 89 17.88 7.09 14.44
N GLU A 90 17.53 7.53 15.65
CA GLU A 90 16.46 8.51 15.87
C GLU A 90 16.76 9.87 15.20
N ALA A 91 18.03 10.29 15.17
CA ALA A 91 18.48 11.50 14.50
C ALA A 91 18.13 11.47 13.01
N GLN A 92 18.45 10.37 12.34
CA GLN A 92 18.16 10.17 10.93
C GLN A 92 16.66 10.25 10.63
N HIS A 93 15.80 9.73 11.52
CA HIS A 93 14.33 9.87 11.39
C HIS A 93 13.84 11.28 11.60
N GLY A 94 14.38 11.98 12.61
CA GLY A 94 14.04 13.35 12.96
C GLY A 94 14.59 14.40 11.98
N GLY A 95 15.29 13.99 10.92
CA GLY A 95 15.89 14.89 9.94
C GLY A 95 17.23 15.50 10.37
N PHE A 96 17.79 15.04 11.48
CA PHE A 96 19.14 15.41 11.90
C PHE A 96 20.17 14.64 11.05
N PRO A 97 21.29 15.27 10.70
CA PRO A 97 22.33 14.63 9.90
C PRO A 97 23.08 13.57 10.71
N SER A 98 23.24 12.38 10.13
CA SER A 98 24.05 11.30 10.69
C SER A 98 24.98 10.70 9.61
N ARG A 99 25.98 9.93 10.04
CA ARG A 99 26.83 9.11 9.14
C ARG A 99 26.16 7.83 8.67
N LEU A 100 24.90 7.60 9.04
CA LEU A 100 24.09 6.47 8.62
C LEU A 100 23.39 6.81 7.29
N LEU A 101 23.38 5.85 6.38
CA LEU A 101 22.60 5.92 5.14
C LEU A 101 21.38 5.00 5.25
N ASP A 102 20.18 5.55 5.05
CA ASP A 102 18.96 4.74 4.99
C ASP A 102 18.97 3.84 3.74
N VAL A 103 18.71 2.55 3.97
CA VAL A 103 18.44 1.56 2.93
C VAL A 103 17.20 0.76 3.34
N THR A 104 16.64 -0.05 2.43
CA THR A 104 15.45 -0.87 2.70
C THR A 104 15.64 -2.27 2.12
N TYR A 105 15.05 -3.28 2.76
CA TYR A 105 14.97 -4.63 2.19
C TYR A 105 13.92 -4.75 1.07
N ASN A 106 13.11 -3.71 0.85
CA ASN A 106 12.02 -3.72 -0.10
C ASN A 106 12.29 -2.82 -1.31
N ALA A 107 12.45 -3.46 -2.47
CA ALA A 107 12.70 -2.76 -3.73
C ALA A 107 11.57 -1.78 -4.11
N LEU A 108 10.32 -2.05 -3.75
CA LEU A 108 9.19 -1.16 -4.02
C LEU A 108 9.17 0.05 -3.07
N VAL A 109 9.66 -0.09 -1.84
CA VAL A 109 9.88 1.04 -0.93
C VAL A 109 11.00 1.94 -1.46
N ALA A 110 12.09 1.36 -1.96
CA ALA A 110 13.11 2.13 -2.65
C ALA A 110 12.56 2.81 -3.92
N LEU A 111 11.71 2.13 -4.69
CA LEU A 111 11.04 2.74 -5.84
C LEU A 111 10.18 3.93 -5.41
N PHE A 112 9.43 3.83 -4.32
CA PHE A 112 8.66 4.94 -3.75
C PHE A 112 9.56 6.15 -3.48
N PHE A 113 10.69 5.99 -2.82
CA PHE A 113 11.63 7.11 -2.57
C PHE A 113 12.32 7.65 -3.83
N ALA A 114 12.38 6.86 -4.91
CA ALA A 114 12.89 7.32 -6.20
C ALA A 114 11.89 8.15 -6.99
N VAL A 115 10.58 8.04 -6.68
CA VAL A 115 9.52 8.72 -7.43
C VAL A 115 8.73 9.72 -6.60
N THR A 116 8.75 9.66 -5.28
CA THR A 116 7.95 10.52 -4.41
C THR A 116 8.86 11.52 -3.69
N PRO A 117 8.59 12.84 -3.83
CA PRO A 117 9.27 13.86 -3.02
C PRO A 117 9.07 13.65 -1.51
N HIS A 118 9.87 14.36 -0.71
CA HIS A 118 9.70 14.33 0.74
C HIS A 118 8.28 14.79 1.13
N TYR A 119 7.69 14.21 2.18
CA TYR A 119 6.27 14.40 2.54
C TYR A 119 5.85 15.85 2.91
N ASN A 120 6.81 16.77 3.01
CA ASN A 120 6.58 18.21 3.22
C ASN A 120 6.55 19.02 1.90
N LYS A 121 6.67 18.36 0.75
CA LYS A 121 6.67 18.93 -0.60
C LYS A 121 5.44 18.50 -1.37
N ASN A 122 5.16 19.21 -2.47
CA ASN A 122 4.14 18.79 -3.42
C ASN A 122 4.56 17.49 -4.12
N ILE A 123 3.59 16.60 -4.40
CA ILE A 123 3.85 15.26 -4.93
C ILE A 123 4.49 15.25 -6.34
N ASP A 124 4.36 16.36 -7.07
CA ASP A 124 4.85 16.57 -8.43
C ASP A 124 6.12 17.43 -8.50
N GLU A 125 6.66 17.89 -7.36
CA GLU A 125 7.78 18.85 -7.33
C GLU A 125 9.04 18.36 -8.05
N ASP A 126 9.32 17.05 -7.98
CA ASP A 126 10.50 16.42 -8.62
C ASP A 126 10.16 15.60 -9.89
N ASP A 127 8.97 15.78 -10.47
CA ASP A 127 8.52 15.01 -11.65
C ASP A 127 9.23 15.40 -12.95
N ASN A 128 10.00 16.48 -12.95
CA ASN A 128 10.85 16.91 -14.07
C ASN A 128 12.27 16.28 -14.03
N LYS A 129 12.58 15.49 -13.01
CA LYS A 129 13.91 14.86 -12.84
C LYS A 129 13.80 13.34 -12.87
N ASP A 130 14.82 12.70 -13.44
CA ASP A 130 14.97 11.25 -13.37
C ASP A 130 15.33 10.82 -11.93
N GLY A 131 14.65 9.82 -11.41
CA GLY A 131 14.97 9.17 -10.14
C GLY A 131 15.89 7.96 -10.34
N LEU A 132 16.47 7.45 -9.25
CA LEU A 132 17.28 6.24 -9.26
C LEU A 132 16.92 5.30 -8.12
N VAL A 133 16.95 4.01 -8.41
CA VAL A 133 16.97 2.96 -7.40
C VAL A 133 18.34 2.30 -7.42
N TYR A 134 19.07 2.40 -6.31
CA TYR A 134 20.33 1.71 -6.07
C TYR A 134 20.06 0.38 -5.41
N ILE A 135 20.84 -0.62 -5.80
CA ILE A 135 20.79 -1.99 -5.30
C ILE A 135 22.17 -2.30 -4.77
N PHE A 136 22.24 -2.68 -3.50
CA PHE A 136 23.48 -3.04 -2.82
C PHE A 136 23.47 -4.51 -2.49
N ASN A 137 24.60 -5.19 -2.71
CA ASN A 137 24.81 -6.56 -2.30
C ASN A 137 25.96 -6.58 -1.28
N ILE A 138 25.63 -6.66 0.01
CA ILE A 138 26.59 -6.50 1.10
C ILE A 138 26.84 -7.84 1.80
N PRO A 139 28.08 -8.37 1.81
CA PRO A 139 28.36 -9.73 2.28
C PRO A 139 27.97 -10.02 3.73
N LYS A 140 28.11 -9.02 4.62
CA LYS A 140 27.90 -9.17 6.06
C LYS A 140 26.95 -8.12 6.60
N MET A 141 26.08 -8.57 7.49
CA MET A 141 25.14 -7.76 8.22
C MET A 141 25.44 -7.87 9.72
N TYR A 142 25.23 -6.77 10.45
CA TYR A 142 25.50 -6.68 11.87
C TYR A 142 24.24 -6.32 12.64
N SER A 143 24.06 -6.95 13.80
CA SER A 143 22.93 -6.64 14.69
C SER A 143 23.14 -5.31 15.39
N PRO A 144 22.15 -4.39 15.35
CA PRO A 144 22.18 -3.15 16.11
C PRO A 144 22.38 -3.34 17.60
N ALA A 145 21.87 -4.44 18.17
CA ALA A 145 21.92 -4.71 19.62
C ALA A 145 23.28 -5.23 20.11
N SER A 146 24.26 -5.41 19.22
CA SER A 146 25.56 -5.96 19.57
C SER A 146 26.47 -4.89 20.18
N ASN A 147 27.11 -5.20 21.32
CA ASN A 147 28.04 -4.27 21.98
C ASN A 147 29.16 -3.81 21.03
N ASP A 148 29.64 -4.68 20.14
CA ASP A 148 30.66 -4.35 19.14
C ASP A 148 30.26 -3.16 18.24
N ILE A 149 28.98 -3.05 17.87
CA ILE A 149 28.48 -1.94 17.06
C ILE A 149 28.32 -0.66 17.89
N HIS A 150 27.89 -0.79 19.13
CA HIS A 150 27.80 0.35 20.05
C HIS A 150 29.19 0.94 20.35
N ASP A 151 30.18 0.08 20.62
CA ASP A 151 31.57 0.48 20.87
C ASP A 151 32.22 1.08 19.62
N LEU A 152 31.99 0.47 18.46
CA LEU A 152 32.42 1.03 17.17
C LEU A 152 31.85 2.43 16.95
N TYR A 153 30.55 2.61 17.14
CA TYR A 153 29.91 3.90 16.89
C TYR A 153 30.45 4.95 17.86
N LYS A 154 30.64 4.59 19.13
CA LYS A 154 31.24 5.47 20.14
C LYS A 154 32.67 5.86 19.79
N ASP A 155 33.48 4.94 19.26
CA ASP A 155 34.82 5.26 18.77
C ASP A 155 34.77 6.22 17.55
N LEU A 156 33.81 6.02 16.64
CA LEU A 156 33.57 6.92 15.52
C LEU A 156 33.07 8.32 15.92
N LEU A 157 32.58 8.52 17.15
CA LEU A 157 32.27 9.85 17.69
C LEU A 157 33.51 10.57 18.23
N ASN A 158 34.56 9.84 18.60
CA ASN A 158 35.81 10.44 19.03
C ASN A 158 36.57 11.00 17.82
N ASP A 159 36.72 12.32 17.74
CA ASP A 159 37.46 12.98 16.67
C ASP A 159 38.90 12.46 16.53
N ASN A 160 39.52 11.98 17.61
CA ASN A 160 40.87 11.42 17.60
C ASN A 160 40.94 9.94 17.19
N SER A 161 39.81 9.29 16.91
CA SER A 161 39.81 7.91 16.47
C SER A 161 40.57 7.74 15.14
N PRO A 162 41.46 6.75 15.03
CA PRO A 162 42.05 6.35 13.75
C PRO A 162 40.99 6.00 12.70
N LEU A 163 39.85 5.44 13.10
CA LEU A 163 38.74 5.07 12.21
C LEU A 163 38.09 6.28 11.50
N ARG A 164 38.37 7.50 11.99
CA ARG A 164 37.95 8.75 11.35
C ARG A 164 39.08 9.43 10.59
N LYS A 165 40.26 9.51 11.20
CA LYS A 165 41.39 10.30 10.71
C LYS A 165 42.16 9.61 9.59
N GLU A 166 42.34 8.29 9.67
CA GLU A 166 43.10 7.54 8.69
C GLU A 166 42.21 7.21 7.48
N GLU A 167 42.55 7.76 6.31
CA GLU A 167 41.78 7.62 5.06
C GLU A 167 41.57 6.16 4.63
N VAL A 168 42.43 5.23 5.06
CA VAL A 168 42.27 3.80 4.79
C VAL A 168 40.94 3.24 5.33
N PHE A 169 40.41 3.80 6.42
CA PHE A 169 39.13 3.37 6.98
C PHE A 169 37.94 4.02 6.28
N ALA A 170 38.12 5.12 5.56
CA ALA A 170 37.02 5.84 4.91
C ALA A 170 36.33 5.01 3.80
N THR A 171 37.01 3.99 3.27
CA THR A 171 36.44 3.02 2.32
C THR A 171 35.65 1.89 3.00
N SER A 172 35.53 1.90 4.33
CA SER A 172 34.81 0.87 5.09
C SER A 172 33.33 1.24 5.26
N HIS A 173 32.47 0.24 5.08
CA HIS A 173 31.03 0.35 5.26
C HIS A 173 30.51 -0.87 6.01
N ARG A 174 29.49 -0.71 6.86
CA ARG A 174 28.80 -1.84 7.50
C ARG A 174 27.30 -1.74 7.29
N LEU A 175 26.69 -2.83 6.83
CA LEU A 175 25.24 -2.98 6.85
C LEU A 175 24.81 -3.33 8.27
N LEU A 176 24.01 -2.46 8.85
CA LEU A 176 23.38 -2.62 10.15
C LEU A 176 21.92 -2.96 9.89
N ASP A 177 21.47 -4.09 10.44
CA ASP A 177 20.07 -4.47 10.36
C ASP A 177 19.18 -3.48 11.13
N HIS A 178 17.87 -3.66 11.14
CA HIS A 178 17.00 -2.92 12.07
C HIS A 178 16.65 -3.75 13.31
N ALA A 179 16.83 -3.15 14.49
CA ALA A 179 16.29 -3.65 15.75
C ALA A 179 15.47 -2.54 16.44
N SER A 180 14.68 -1.80 15.66
CA SER A 180 14.02 -0.60 16.16
C SER A 180 12.56 -0.83 16.54
N LYS A 181 12.14 -0.18 17.62
CA LYS A 181 10.73 0.03 18.01
C LYS A 181 10.06 1.13 17.18
N ASN A 182 10.83 1.86 16.38
CA ASN A 182 10.35 2.98 15.58
C ASN A 182 9.45 2.47 14.44
N GLN A 183 8.19 2.88 14.45
CA GLN A 183 7.19 2.45 13.48
C GLN A 183 7.56 2.83 12.04
N ARG A 184 8.28 3.95 11.84
CA ARG A 184 8.72 4.38 10.51
C ARG A 184 9.78 3.46 9.92
N ILE A 185 10.76 3.00 10.71
CA ILE A 185 11.75 2.02 10.21
C ILE A 185 11.05 0.73 9.80
N ILE A 186 10.14 0.24 10.65
CA ILE A 186 9.39 -0.99 10.41
C ILE A 186 8.58 -0.87 9.11
N ALA A 187 7.84 0.23 8.96
CA ALA A 187 7.01 0.51 7.79
C ALA A 187 7.84 0.59 6.49
N GLN A 188 9.04 1.18 6.57
CA GLN A 188 9.96 1.29 5.44
C GLN A 188 10.79 0.02 5.22
N GLN A 189 10.66 -0.98 6.09
CA GLN A 189 11.51 -2.18 6.11
C GLN A 189 13.00 -1.79 6.03
N GLY A 190 13.33 -0.75 6.80
CA GLY A 190 14.58 0.00 6.69
C GLY A 190 15.74 -0.71 7.37
N ALA A 191 16.94 -0.44 6.90
CA ALA A 191 18.22 -0.81 7.51
C ALA A 191 19.20 0.35 7.27
N PHE A 192 20.41 0.27 7.80
CA PHE A 192 21.38 1.36 7.71
C PHE A 192 22.72 0.89 7.17
N ILE A 193 23.36 1.73 6.34
CA ILE A 193 24.78 1.57 6.05
C ILE A 193 25.56 2.60 6.85
N LEU A 194 26.43 2.14 7.73
CA LEU A 194 27.34 2.96 8.53
C LEU A 194 28.60 3.29 7.72
N PHE A 195 28.90 4.59 7.58
CA PHE A 195 30.10 5.11 6.93
C PHE A 195 31.16 5.51 7.94
N TYR A 196 32.41 5.22 7.59
CA TYR A 196 33.60 5.53 8.38
C TYR A 196 34.29 6.79 7.86
N GLY A 197 35.39 7.19 8.51
CA GLY A 197 36.20 8.31 8.06
C GLY A 197 35.54 9.67 8.27
N ASN A 198 36.27 10.72 7.87
CA ASN A 198 35.76 12.08 7.74
C ASN A 198 35.50 12.48 6.26
N SER A 199 35.97 11.65 5.32
CA SER A 199 35.78 11.82 3.88
C SER A 199 34.75 10.82 3.37
N PHE A 200 33.83 11.26 2.51
CA PHE A 200 32.86 10.36 1.90
C PHE A 200 33.50 9.53 0.78
N TYR A 201 33.40 8.20 0.91
CA TYR A 201 33.67 7.27 -0.19
C TYR A 201 32.41 6.44 -0.49
N PRO A 202 31.96 6.38 -1.75
CA PRO A 202 30.81 5.56 -2.13
C PRO A 202 31.11 4.07 -1.97
N LEU A 203 30.06 3.25 -1.87
CA LEU A 203 30.24 1.80 -1.90
C LEU A 203 30.90 1.37 -3.23
N PRO A 204 31.81 0.38 -3.21
CA PRO A 204 32.48 -0.13 -4.40
C PRO A 204 31.51 -0.54 -5.51
N HIS A 205 31.90 -0.30 -6.77
CA HIS A 205 31.06 -0.61 -7.94
C HIS A 205 30.62 -2.07 -8.05
N HIS A 206 31.40 -3.03 -7.56
CA HIS A 206 31.02 -4.45 -7.58
C HIS A 206 29.90 -4.79 -6.58
N LEU A 207 29.72 -3.97 -5.53
CA LEU A 207 28.65 -4.14 -4.54
C LEU A 207 27.40 -3.31 -4.85
N ARG A 208 27.43 -2.47 -5.89
CA ARG A 208 26.34 -1.52 -6.20
C ARG A 208 25.92 -1.58 -7.66
N LYS A 209 24.62 -1.66 -7.90
CA LYS A 209 23.98 -1.50 -9.20
C LYS A 209 22.91 -0.40 -9.11
N GLU A 210 22.46 0.10 -10.26
CA GLU A 210 21.44 1.14 -10.33
C GLU A 210 20.43 0.90 -11.45
N ILE A 211 19.21 1.37 -11.22
CA ILE A 211 18.11 1.42 -12.18
C ILE A 211 17.61 2.86 -12.23
N THR A 212 17.58 3.44 -13.43
CA THR A 212 17.06 4.79 -13.66
C THR A 212 15.55 4.76 -13.86
N ILE A 213 14.84 5.63 -13.17
CA ILE A 213 13.40 5.85 -13.33
C ILE A 213 13.20 7.18 -14.04
N LYS A 214 12.66 7.14 -15.26
CA LYS A 214 12.43 8.37 -16.03
C LYS A 214 11.37 9.24 -15.39
N ALA A 215 11.62 10.56 -15.42
CA ALA A 215 10.71 11.62 -15.00
C ALA A 215 9.24 11.34 -15.36
N GLY A 216 8.95 11.10 -16.64
CA GLY A 216 7.60 10.85 -17.14
C GLY A 216 6.90 9.56 -16.68
N ALA A 217 7.60 8.68 -15.95
CA ALA A 217 7.03 7.47 -15.36
C ALA A 217 6.61 7.64 -13.89
N LYS A 218 7.10 8.66 -13.19
CA LYS A 218 6.96 8.81 -11.74
C LYS A 218 5.50 8.84 -11.27
N SER A 219 4.66 9.70 -11.86
CA SER A 219 3.22 9.79 -11.52
C SER A 219 2.50 8.44 -11.65
N ARG A 220 2.66 7.75 -12.79
CA ARG A 220 2.05 6.44 -13.02
C ARG A 220 2.58 5.37 -12.07
N ILE A 221 3.87 5.40 -11.74
CA ILE A 221 4.46 4.49 -10.74
C ILE A 221 3.83 4.73 -9.37
N ARG A 222 3.65 5.99 -8.94
CA ARG A 222 2.98 6.29 -7.66
C ARG A 222 1.54 5.78 -7.61
N GLU A 223 0.80 5.89 -8.72
CA GLU A 223 -0.56 5.33 -8.85
C GLU A 223 -0.57 3.81 -8.73
N GLU A 224 0.34 3.11 -9.43
CA GLU A 224 0.45 1.66 -9.38
C GLU A 224 0.92 1.18 -7.99
N LEU A 225 1.89 1.86 -7.36
CA LEU A 225 2.32 1.60 -5.99
C LEU A 225 1.16 1.71 -4.98
N THR A 226 0.36 2.76 -5.10
CA THR A 226 -0.79 2.99 -4.21
C THR A 226 -1.89 1.96 -4.44
N SER A 227 -2.30 1.76 -5.71
CA SER A 227 -3.48 0.94 -6.05
C SER A 227 -3.24 -0.57 -5.99
N LEU A 228 -2.03 -1.03 -6.33
CA LEU A 228 -1.71 -2.45 -6.41
C LEU A 228 -0.96 -2.97 -5.18
N PHE A 229 -0.17 -2.12 -4.53
CA PHE A 229 0.73 -2.53 -3.44
C PHE A 229 0.45 -1.83 -2.10
N GLY A 230 -0.47 -0.85 -2.07
CA GLY A 230 -0.78 -0.08 -0.86
C GLY A 230 0.39 0.79 -0.38
N ILE A 231 1.35 1.10 -1.25
CA ILE A 231 2.54 1.92 -0.91
C ILE A 231 2.24 3.37 -1.27
N HIS A 232 2.06 4.19 -0.23
CA HIS A 232 1.79 5.63 -0.28
C HIS A 232 2.46 6.36 0.90
N THR A 233 2.38 7.69 0.93
CA THR A 233 3.05 8.51 1.95
C THR A 233 2.69 8.10 3.37
N GLY A 234 1.40 7.97 3.72
CA GLY A 234 0.99 7.54 5.06
C GLY A 234 1.43 6.12 5.43
N SER A 235 1.61 5.23 4.45
CA SER A 235 2.15 3.88 4.69
C SER A 235 3.66 3.89 5.01
N MET A 236 4.43 4.83 4.44
CA MET A 236 5.88 4.95 4.62
C MET A 236 6.28 5.88 5.77
N TYR A 237 5.39 6.80 6.11
CA TYR A 237 5.52 7.78 7.17
C TYR A 237 4.27 7.67 8.06
N PRO A 238 4.24 6.70 9.00
CA PRO A 238 3.04 6.34 9.75
C PRO A 238 2.65 7.36 10.85
N GLU A 239 3.32 8.51 10.90
CA GLU A 239 2.96 9.58 11.83
C GLU A 239 1.53 10.10 11.52
N LEU A 240 0.80 10.50 12.57
CA LEU A 240 -0.60 10.90 12.46
C LEU A 240 -0.88 11.96 11.37
N PRO A 241 -0.07 13.03 11.22
CA PRO A 241 -0.33 14.05 10.20
C PRO A 241 -0.32 13.51 8.77
N ASN A 242 0.51 12.50 8.50
CA ASN A 242 0.71 11.93 7.17
C ASN A 242 -0.41 10.96 6.75
N ASN A 243 -1.25 10.53 7.69
CA ASN A 243 -2.38 9.63 7.43
C ASN A 243 -3.71 10.37 7.21
N VAL A 244 -3.78 11.68 7.47
CA VAL A 244 -5.03 12.45 7.39
C VAL A 244 -5.60 12.44 5.97
N SER A 245 -4.80 12.78 4.97
CA SER A 245 -5.25 12.80 3.57
C SER A 245 -5.73 11.43 3.09
N ASP A 246 -5.02 10.37 3.48
CA ASP A 246 -5.34 9.00 3.10
C ASP A 246 -6.65 8.54 3.73
N ILE A 247 -6.90 8.87 5.00
CA ILE A 247 -8.17 8.61 5.68
C ILE A 247 -9.30 9.38 5.01
N LEU A 248 -9.14 10.70 4.81
CA LEU A 248 -10.17 11.55 4.20
C LEU A 248 -10.54 11.08 2.79
N SER A 249 -9.57 10.64 1.98
CA SER A 249 -9.82 10.10 0.63
C SER A 249 -10.69 8.84 0.60
N LYS A 250 -10.73 8.09 1.72
CA LYS A 250 -11.53 6.87 1.85
C LYS A 250 -12.93 7.15 2.39
N ILE A 251 -13.16 8.27 3.07
CA ILE A 251 -14.46 8.60 3.69
C ILE A 251 -15.59 8.60 2.65
N ASP A 252 -15.35 9.11 1.45
CA ASP A 252 -16.37 9.12 0.38
C ASP A 252 -16.78 7.71 -0.08
N LYS A 253 -15.91 6.71 0.14
CA LYS A 253 -16.18 5.29 -0.18
C LYS A 253 -16.79 4.53 1.00
N ILE A 254 -16.80 5.10 2.21
CA ILE A 254 -17.37 4.46 3.39
C ILE A 254 -18.90 4.57 3.32
N SER A 255 -19.59 3.46 3.56
CA SER A 255 -21.06 3.44 3.63
C SER A 255 -21.54 4.44 4.68
N LYS A 256 -22.50 5.28 4.29
CA LYS A 256 -23.17 6.23 5.19
C LYS A 256 -24.37 5.59 5.90
N LEU A 257 -24.72 4.36 5.56
CA LEU A 257 -25.81 3.64 6.20
C LEU A 257 -25.42 3.26 7.62
N THR A 258 -26.29 3.55 8.57
CA THR A 258 -26.17 3.05 9.94
C THR A 258 -26.61 1.59 9.99
N PHE A 259 -26.02 0.84 10.91
CA PHE A 259 -26.40 -0.56 11.13
C PHE A 259 -27.85 -0.66 11.61
N THR A 260 -28.69 -1.29 10.80
CA THR A 260 -30.03 -1.78 11.15
C THR A 260 -30.30 -3.04 10.32
N HIS A 261 -31.13 -3.97 10.82
CA HIS A 261 -31.49 -5.16 10.04
C HIS A 261 -32.16 -4.79 8.71
N THR A 262 -32.94 -3.71 8.67
CA THR A 262 -33.56 -3.19 7.44
C THR A 262 -32.54 -2.66 6.44
N ASN A 263 -31.48 -1.97 6.90
CA ASN A 263 -30.41 -1.51 6.01
C ASN A 263 -29.52 -2.66 5.53
N GLU A 264 -29.30 -3.70 6.33
CA GLU A 264 -28.61 -4.92 5.87
C GLU A 264 -29.42 -5.64 4.78
N ILE A 265 -30.75 -5.69 4.91
CA ILE A 265 -31.64 -6.21 3.85
C ILE A 265 -31.49 -5.37 2.57
N LEU A 266 -31.41 -4.04 2.67
CA LEU A 266 -31.15 -3.18 1.51
C LEU A 266 -29.81 -3.52 0.84
N ILE A 267 -28.75 -3.72 1.63
CA ILE A 267 -27.43 -4.10 1.10
C ILE A 267 -27.52 -5.45 0.37
N CYS A 268 -28.22 -6.44 0.92
CA CYS A 268 -28.47 -7.72 0.24
C CYS A 268 -29.18 -7.51 -1.11
N ILE A 269 -30.21 -6.67 -1.14
CA ILE A 269 -30.96 -6.33 -2.37
C ILE A 269 -30.06 -5.68 -3.42
N GLU A 270 -29.22 -4.71 -3.05
CA GLU A 270 -28.30 -4.05 -3.99
C GLU A 270 -27.22 -5.00 -4.53
N ASN A 271 -26.76 -5.94 -3.70
CA ASN A 271 -25.85 -6.99 -4.13
C ASN A 271 -26.52 -7.94 -5.14
N LEU A 272 -27.78 -8.32 -4.92
CA LEU A 272 -28.55 -9.13 -5.87
C LEU A 272 -28.70 -8.42 -7.21
N LYS A 273 -29.14 -7.16 -7.22
CA LYS A 273 -29.22 -6.35 -8.46
C LYS A 273 -27.91 -6.36 -9.24
N SER A 274 -26.79 -6.22 -8.53
CA SER A 274 -25.45 -6.25 -9.13
C SER A 274 -25.10 -7.63 -9.69
N ALA A 275 -25.44 -8.71 -8.97
CA ALA A 275 -25.27 -10.09 -9.42
C ALA A 275 -26.10 -10.39 -10.68
N ASN A 276 -27.38 -10.02 -10.68
CA ASN A 276 -28.28 -10.14 -11.85
C ASN A 276 -27.66 -9.51 -13.10
N LEU A 277 -27.17 -8.27 -13.01
CA LEU A 277 -26.54 -7.55 -14.12
C LEU A 277 -25.25 -8.23 -14.58
N SER A 278 -24.43 -8.72 -13.63
CA SER A 278 -23.18 -9.43 -13.94
C SER A 278 -23.45 -10.74 -14.67
N THR A 279 -24.36 -11.57 -14.17
CA THR A 279 -24.73 -12.86 -14.76
C THR A 279 -25.36 -12.66 -16.14
N LEU A 280 -26.23 -11.66 -16.31
CA LEU A 280 -26.79 -11.30 -17.61
C LEU A 280 -25.71 -10.86 -18.60
N ASN A 281 -24.73 -10.06 -18.18
CA ASN A 281 -23.62 -9.66 -19.04
C ASN A 281 -22.77 -10.86 -19.48
N ASN A 282 -22.53 -11.81 -18.58
CA ASN A 282 -21.83 -13.05 -18.89
C ASN A 282 -22.62 -13.93 -19.86
N PHE A 283 -23.93 -14.09 -19.64
CA PHE A 283 -24.82 -14.78 -20.56
C PHE A 283 -24.77 -14.13 -21.94
N THR A 284 -24.97 -12.81 -22.02
CA THR A 284 -24.97 -12.03 -23.27
C THR A 284 -23.70 -12.27 -24.10
N LYS A 285 -22.52 -12.28 -23.46
CA LYS A 285 -21.22 -12.52 -24.13
C LYS A 285 -21.09 -13.92 -24.72
N LYS A 286 -21.74 -14.91 -24.14
CA LYS A 286 -21.58 -16.34 -24.48
C LYS A 286 -22.81 -16.95 -25.14
N HIS A 287 -23.92 -16.23 -25.24
CA HIS A 287 -25.22 -16.83 -25.58
C HIS A 287 -25.28 -17.47 -26.98
N GLU A 288 -24.41 -17.04 -27.90
CA GLU A 288 -24.26 -17.62 -29.25
C GLU A 288 -23.43 -18.91 -29.24
N GLU A 289 -22.62 -19.15 -28.19
CA GLU A 289 -21.80 -20.35 -28.04
C GLU A 289 -22.63 -21.56 -27.57
N TYR A 290 -23.77 -21.31 -26.90
CA TYR A 290 -24.69 -22.36 -26.44
C TYR A 290 -25.49 -22.93 -27.61
N LYS A 291 -25.04 -24.08 -28.13
CA LYS A 291 -25.69 -24.77 -29.26
C LYS A 291 -26.92 -25.57 -28.87
N ASP A 292 -26.97 -26.06 -27.63
CA ASP A 292 -28.13 -26.77 -27.10
C ASP A 292 -29.11 -25.78 -26.45
N TYR A 293 -30.39 -25.90 -26.83
CA TYR A 293 -31.44 -25.02 -26.32
C TYR A 293 -31.69 -25.26 -24.82
N ILE A 294 -31.54 -26.51 -24.35
CA ILE A 294 -31.70 -26.84 -22.93
C ILE A 294 -30.56 -26.24 -22.11
N GLU A 295 -29.31 -26.36 -22.59
CA GLU A 295 -28.16 -25.69 -21.99
C GLU A 295 -28.36 -24.16 -21.91
N LYS A 296 -28.87 -23.56 -22.99
CA LYS A 296 -29.13 -22.11 -23.05
C LYS A 296 -30.19 -21.68 -22.03
N ILE A 297 -31.26 -22.45 -21.83
CA ILE A 297 -32.27 -22.20 -20.80
C ILE A 297 -31.63 -22.26 -19.41
N LYS A 298 -30.89 -23.34 -19.10
CA LYS A 298 -30.23 -23.48 -17.79
C LYS A 298 -29.30 -22.30 -17.48
N LYS A 299 -28.52 -21.87 -18.47
CA LYS A 299 -27.63 -20.69 -18.32
C LYS A 299 -28.38 -19.37 -18.20
N PHE A 300 -29.61 -19.31 -18.68
CA PHE A 300 -30.48 -18.17 -18.50
C PHE A 300 -31.15 -18.19 -17.12
N ASP A 301 -31.56 -19.35 -16.61
CA ASP A 301 -32.11 -19.53 -15.26
C ASP A 301 -31.13 -19.06 -14.16
N GLU A 302 -29.82 -19.31 -14.36
CA GLU A 302 -28.74 -18.81 -13.48
C GLU A 302 -28.81 -17.29 -13.22
N ILE A 303 -29.49 -16.51 -14.08
CA ILE A 303 -29.70 -15.06 -13.88
C ILE A 303 -30.60 -14.78 -12.67
N PHE A 304 -31.51 -15.70 -12.32
CA PHE A 304 -32.57 -15.50 -11.33
C PHE A 304 -32.46 -16.40 -10.09
N GLU A 305 -31.60 -17.42 -10.10
CA GLU A 305 -31.43 -18.38 -9.00
C GLU A 305 -31.19 -17.70 -7.64
N ASP A 306 -30.31 -16.70 -7.59
CA ASP A 306 -30.01 -15.95 -6.37
C ASP A 306 -31.24 -15.18 -5.84
N ASN A 307 -32.14 -14.73 -6.72
CA ASN A 307 -33.36 -14.02 -6.32
C ASN A 307 -34.39 -14.98 -5.70
N ILE A 308 -34.54 -16.18 -6.27
CA ILE A 308 -35.41 -17.24 -5.75
C ILE A 308 -34.94 -17.60 -4.33
N LEU A 309 -33.66 -17.92 -4.18
CA LEU A 309 -33.07 -18.26 -2.90
C LEU A 309 -33.21 -17.12 -1.88
N PHE A 310 -32.96 -15.88 -2.30
CA PHE A 310 -33.13 -14.73 -1.42
C PHE A 310 -34.55 -14.59 -0.91
N LYS A 311 -35.56 -14.74 -1.79
CA LYS A 311 -36.97 -14.67 -1.39
C LYS A 311 -37.29 -15.70 -0.32
N GLU A 312 -36.97 -16.97 -0.55
CA GLU A 312 -37.28 -18.05 0.40
C GLU A 312 -36.66 -17.78 1.79
N LEU A 313 -35.37 -17.41 1.82
CA LEU A 313 -34.66 -17.11 3.05
C LEU A 313 -35.15 -15.82 3.73
N PHE A 314 -35.52 -14.82 2.95
CA PHE A 314 -36.07 -13.56 3.45
C PHE A 314 -37.42 -13.77 4.12
N GLU A 315 -38.30 -14.57 3.52
CA GLU A 315 -39.62 -14.89 4.07
C GLU A 315 -39.49 -15.66 5.40
N GLU A 316 -38.59 -16.65 5.47
CA GLU A 316 -38.28 -17.40 6.70
C GLU A 316 -37.66 -16.50 7.78
N PHE A 317 -36.78 -15.57 7.38
CA PHE A 317 -36.22 -14.57 8.29
C PHE A 317 -37.32 -13.68 8.86
N LEU A 318 -38.21 -13.16 8.01
CA LEU A 318 -39.24 -12.22 8.43
C LEU A 318 -40.24 -12.88 9.40
N ASP A 319 -40.64 -14.13 9.14
CA ASP A 319 -41.52 -14.87 10.05
C ASP A 319 -40.92 -15.04 11.46
N ARG A 320 -39.62 -15.33 11.55
CA ARG A 320 -38.92 -15.54 12.82
C ARG A 320 -38.50 -14.25 13.52
N GLN A 321 -38.14 -13.22 12.77
CA GLN A 321 -37.38 -12.06 13.26
C GLN A 321 -38.02 -10.70 12.92
N TYR A 322 -39.31 -10.66 12.57
CA TYR A 322 -40.05 -9.44 12.23
C TYR A 322 -39.89 -8.27 13.23
N LYS A 323 -39.62 -8.54 14.51
CA LYS A 323 -39.42 -7.49 15.52
C LYS A 323 -38.17 -6.64 15.25
N LEU A 324 -37.15 -7.20 14.58
CA LEU A 324 -35.84 -6.57 14.34
C LEU A 324 -35.84 -5.56 13.20
N VAL A 325 -36.88 -5.53 12.36
CA VAL A 325 -36.96 -4.67 11.17
C VAL A 325 -37.84 -3.45 11.39
N ASP A 326 -37.43 -2.33 10.80
CA ASP A 326 -38.28 -1.18 10.54
C ASP A 326 -39.09 -1.43 9.26
N PHE A 327 -40.42 -1.51 9.42
CA PHE A 327 -41.34 -1.87 8.34
C PHE A 327 -41.60 -0.75 7.34
N ASP A 328 -41.49 0.52 7.76
CA ASP A 328 -41.71 1.65 6.84
C ASP A 328 -40.64 1.66 5.75
N ASN A 329 -39.38 1.57 6.18
CA ASN A 329 -38.23 1.46 5.27
C ASN A 329 -38.23 0.13 4.51
N LEU A 330 -38.55 -0.99 5.17
CA LEU A 330 -38.56 -2.31 4.53
C LEU A 330 -39.55 -2.37 3.36
N LYS A 331 -40.77 -1.88 3.55
CA LYS A 331 -41.79 -1.85 2.48
C LYS A 331 -41.32 -1.06 1.28
N GLN A 332 -40.68 0.08 1.50
CA GLN A 332 -40.13 0.89 0.42
C GLN A 332 -39.03 0.11 -0.34
N TYR A 333 -38.12 -0.55 0.38
CA TYR A 333 -37.02 -1.31 -0.23
C TYR A 333 -37.53 -2.50 -1.05
N ILE A 334 -38.46 -3.28 -0.51
CA ILE A 334 -39.04 -4.44 -1.22
C ILE A 334 -39.89 -3.99 -2.41
N SER A 335 -40.69 -2.93 -2.28
CA SER A 335 -41.45 -2.38 -3.40
C SER A 335 -40.54 -1.97 -4.56
N ASN A 336 -39.48 -1.22 -4.26
CA ASN A 336 -38.49 -0.82 -5.26
C ASN A 336 -37.77 -2.01 -5.90
N TYR A 337 -37.48 -3.05 -5.11
CA TYR A 337 -36.84 -4.26 -5.60
C TYR A 337 -37.76 -5.08 -6.51
N ASN A 338 -39.03 -5.26 -6.15
CA ASN A 338 -40.03 -5.91 -6.99
C ASN A 338 -40.21 -5.15 -8.32
N ILE A 339 -40.25 -3.82 -8.30
CA ILE A 339 -40.29 -2.98 -9.52
C ILE A 339 -39.04 -3.23 -10.38
N PHE A 340 -37.86 -3.30 -9.77
CA PHE A 340 -36.63 -3.64 -10.48
C PHE A 340 -36.72 -5.03 -11.13
N LEU A 341 -37.15 -6.07 -10.39
CA LEU A 341 -37.25 -7.43 -10.90
C LEU A 341 -38.23 -7.54 -12.07
N LEU A 342 -39.38 -6.86 -12.00
CA LEU A 342 -40.34 -6.79 -13.10
C LEU A 342 -39.69 -6.22 -14.37
N ASN A 343 -39.09 -5.03 -14.27
CA ASN A 343 -38.44 -4.37 -15.41
C ASN A 343 -37.26 -5.21 -15.94
N PHE A 344 -36.49 -5.83 -15.05
CA PHE A 344 -35.34 -6.64 -15.41
C PHE A 344 -35.77 -7.95 -16.11
N TYR A 345 -36.81 -8.60 -15.60
CA TYR A 345 -37.43 -9.77 -16.22
C TYR A 345 -37.98 -9.45 -17.61
N ASP A 346 -38.76 -8.36 -17.74
CA ASP A 346 -39.32 -7.94 -19.04
C ASP A 346 -38.22 -7.62 -20.05
N TYR A 347 -37.16 -6.95 -19.62
CA TYR A 347 -36.01 -6.65 -20.48
C TYR A 347 -35.33 -7.92 -20.99
N THR A 348 -35.09 -8.89 -20.11
CA THR A 348 -34.40 -10.13 -20.47
C THR A 348 -35.27 -11.03 -21.36
N ASN A 349 -36.55 -11.18 -21.05
CA ASN A 349 -37.48 -12.00 -21.83
C ASN A 349 -37.69 -11.44 -23.25
N ASN A 350 -37.93 -10.12 -23.39
CA ASN A 350 -38.10 -9.47 -24.69
C ASN A 350 -36.85 -9.51 -25.57
N ARG A 351 -35.66 -9.61 -24.96
CA ARG A 351 -34.39 -9.57 -25.69
C ARG A 351 -33.97 -10.94 -26.21
N TYR A 352 -34.21 -11.99 -25.43
CA TYR A 352 -33.71 -13.33 -25.75
C TYR A 352 -34.81 -14.32 -26.14
N PHE A 353 -36.08 -13.99 -25.88
CA PHE A 353 -37.25 -14.87 -26.11
C PHE A 353 -37.08 -16.23 -25.43
N ILE A 354 -36.55 -16.24 -24.20
CA ILE A 354 -36.36 -17.42 -23.36
C ILE A 354 -37.23 -17.23 -22.11
N GLU A 355 -38.33 -17.96 -22.03
CA GLU A 355 -39.14 -18.05 -20.81
C GLU A 355 -38.58 -19.16 -19.93
N ALA A 356 -37.81 -18.77 -18.91
CA ALA A 356 -37.03 -19.71 -18.12
C ALA A 356 -37.56 -19.82 -16.67
N VAL A 357 -37.98 -18.70 -16.06
CA VAL A 357 -38.49 -18.62 -14.67
C VAL A 357 -39.84 -17.91 -14.62
N ASN A 358 -40.75 -18.34 -13.74
CA ASN A 358 -41.98 -17.59 -13.49
C ASN A 358 -41.67 -16.36 -12.62
N ILE A 359 -42.01 -15.16 -13.09
CA ILE A 359 -41.78 -13.91 -12.36
C ILE A 359 -42.33 -13.93 -10.91
N ASN A 360 -43.41 -14.66 -10.66
CA ASN A 360 -43.99 -14.78 -9.31
C ASN A 360 -43.11 -15.59 -8.34
N GLU A 361 -42.19 -16.42 -8.84
CA GLU A 361 -41.24 -17.17 -8.02
C GLU A 361 -40.19 -16.26 -7.41
N ILE A 362 -39.89 -15.11 -8.02
CA ILE A 362 -38.87 -14.17 -7.54
C ILE A 362 -39.42 -12.92 -6.86
N LEU A 363 -40.69 -12.56 -7.12
CA LEU A 363 -41.32 -11.42 -6.45
C LEU A 363 -41.64 -11.74 -4.98
N ILE A 364 -41.38 -10.78 -4.10
CA ILE A 364 -41.67 -10.88 -2.67
C ILE A 364 -43.08 -10.36 -2.40
N ASP A 365 -43.90 -11.14 -1.68
CA ASP A 365 -45.28 -10.77 -1.40
C ASP A 365 -45.37 -9.60 -0.38
N MET A 366 -45.93 -8.48 -0.81
CA MET A 366 -46.16 -7.32 0.05
C MET A 366 -47.20 -7.60 1.14
N ASN A 367 -48.13 -8.53 0.94
CA ASN A 367 -49.11 -8.90 1.96
C ASN A 367 -48.44 -9.60 3.14
N LEU A 368 -47.42 -10.43 2.89
CA LEU A 368 -46.61 -11.03 3.94
C LEU A 368 -46.00 -9.94 4.84
N ILE A 369 -45.42 -8.91 4.23
CA ILE A 369 -44.77 -7.80 4.95
C ILE A 369 -45.80 -7.04 5.79
N ASN A 370 -46.96 -6.71 5.21
CA ASN A 370 -48.05 -6.03 5.93
C ASN A 370 -48.55 -6.87 7.12
N ASN A 371 -48.71 -8.17 6.94
CA ASN A 371 -49.14 -9.08 8.01
C ASN A 371 -48.12 -9.13 9.15
N MET A 372 -46.82 -9.16 8.86
CA MET A 372 -45.77 -9.18 9.88
C MET A 372 -45.65 -7.85 10.62
N GLU A 373 -45.90 -6.72 9.94
CA GLU A 373 -45.99 -5.42 10.59
C GLU A 373 -47.17 -5.36 11.58
N MET A 374 -48.35 -5.84 11.17
CA MET A 374 -49.51 -5.93 12.06
C MET A 374 -49.20 -6.78 13.29
N LYS A 375 -48.59 -7.97 13.10
CA LYS A 375 -48.13 -8.82 14.21
C LYS A 375 -47.14 -8.10 15.13
N LYS A 376 -46.28 -7.22 14.59
CA LYS A 376 -45.35 -6.42 15.40
C LYS A 376 -46.10 -5.41 16.26
N ASN A 377 -47.06 -4.70 15.67
CA ASN A 377 -47.84 -3.67 16.35
C ASN A 377 -48.78 -4.24 17.43
N ASP A 378 -49.41 -5.38 17.17
CA ASP A 378 -50.28 -6.05 18.15
C ASP A 378 -49.50 -6.50 19.39
N ASN A 379 -48.26 -6.99 19.21
CA ASN A 379 -47.38 -7.40 20.31
C ASN A 379 -46.69 -6.25 21.05
N ALA A 380 -46.80 -5.01 20.56
CA ALA A 380 -46.28 -3.81 21.23
C ALA A 380 -47.31 -3.16 22.17
N ASN A 381 -48.59 -3.54 22.04
CA ASN A 381 -49.71 -3.05 22.86
C ASN A 381 -49.99 -3.93 24.11
N TYR A 382 -49.13 -4.91 24.37
CA TYR A 382 -49.10 -5.77 25.57
C TYR A 382 -47.70 -5.72 26.17
#